data_AF-A0A7C7LDE1-F1
#
_entry.id   AF-A0A7C7LDE1-F1
#
_cell.length_a   1.000
_cell.length_b   1.000
_cell.length_c   1.000
_cell.angle_alpha   90.00
_cell.angle_beta   90.00
_cell.angle_gamma   90.00
#
_symmetry.space_group_name_H-M   'P 1'
#
loop_
_entity.id
_entity.type
_entity.pdbx_description
1 polymer ?
#
loop_
_entity_poly.entity_id
_entity_poly.type
_entity_poly.pdbx_seq_one_letter_code
_entity_poly.pdbx_strand_id
1 'polypeptide(L)'
;HEVDLIDAIALCLSKDDVSTRIERFDPELVGITAMTPTVHGALEAARLAKLHGKTTVVGGVHMSIYAEETLSYDEIDFGIVGEGEETIVELCSALEEGRNYSSIEGLCYKRDDGSISVGGGADY
;
A
#
# COMPACT_ATOMS: atom_id res chain seq x y z
N HIS A 1 2.17 -9.99 13.40
CA HIS A 1 1.17 -9.54 12.41
C HIS A 1 0.22 -10.67 12.06
N GLU A 2 -1.07 -10.50 12.32
CA GLU A 2 -2.13 -11.35 11.77
C GLU A 2 -2.40 -10.91 10.32
N VAL A 3 -2.64 -11.86 9.41
CA VAL A 3 -2.75 -11.57 7.97
C VAL A 3 -3.95 -12.27 7.36
N ASP A 4 -4.70 -11.53 6.57
CA ASP A 4 -5.73 -12.03 5.67
C ASP A 4 -5.36 -11.74 4.22
N LEU A 5 -5.44 -12.76 3.35
CA LEU A 5 -5.04 -12.66 1.95
C LEU A 5 -6.24 -12.93 1.04
N ILE A 6 -6.48 -12.01 0.11
CA ILE A 6 -7.58 -12.09 -0.85
C ILE A 6 -7.09 -11.87 -2.28
N ASP A 7 -7.59 -12.70 -3.20
CA ASP A 7 -7.48 -12.46 -4.64
C ASP A 7 -8.86 -12.03 -5.17
N ALA A 8 -9.10 -10.72 -5.20
CA ALA A 8 -10.38 -10.16 -5.59
C ALA A 8 -10.74 -10.46 -7.06
N ILE A 9 -9.74 -10.58 -7.94
CA ILE A 9 -9.96 -10.83 -9.36
C ILE A 9 -10.34 -12.28 -9.57
N ALA A 10 -9.59 -13.23 -8.99
CA ALA A 10 -9.87 -14.65 -9.12
C ALA A 10 -11.22 -15.04 -8.50
N LEU A 11 -11.61 -14.35 -7.42
CA LEU A 11 -12.88 -14.57 -6.73
C LEU A 11 -14.06 -13.75 -7.30
N CYS A 12 -13.83 -12.94 -8.34
CA CYS A 12 -14.83 -12.06 -8.95
C CYS A 12 -15.55 -11.18 -7.92
N LEU A 13 -14.81 -10.66 -6.93
CA LEU A 13 -15.39 -9.86 -5.85
C LEU A 13 -15.87 -8.51 -6.36
N SER A 14 -17.05 -8.10 -5.88
CA SER A 14 -17.54 -6.74 -6.06
C SER A 14 -16.87 -5.77 -5.07
N LYS A 15 -17.08 -4.47 -5.27
CA LYS A 15 -16.62 -3.43 -4.34
C LYS A 15 -17.23 -3.60 -2.93
N ASP A 16 -18.47 -4.06 -2.87
CA ASP A 16 -19.19 -4.31 -1.62
C ASP A 16 -18.58 -5.53 -0.88
N ASP A 17 -18.16 -6.55 -1.62
CA ASP A 17 -17.49 -7.72 -1.05
C ASP A 17 -16.13 -7.35 -0.46
N VAL A 18 -15.33 -6.54 -1.18
CA VAL A 18 -14.04 -6.04 -0.68
C VAL A 18 -14.24 -5.17 0.55
N SER A 19 -15.21 -4.24 0.52
CA SER A 19 -15.55 -3.41 1.68
C SER A 19 -15.98 -4.24 2.89
N THR A 20 -16.84 -5.23 2.67
CA THR A 20 -17.29 -6.15 3.73
C THR A 20 -16.10 -6.93 4.31
N ARG A 21 -15.12 -7.29 3.48
CA ARG A 21 -13.93 -8.01 3.95
C ARG A 21 -13.05 -7.13 4.83
N ILE A 22 -12.83 -5.87 4.42
CA ILE A 22 -12.08 -4.88 5.19
C ILE A 22 -12.78 -4.62 6.52
N GLU A 23 -14.10 -4.41 6.53
CA GLU A 23 -14.87 -4.16 7.75
C GLU A 23 -14.82 -5.36 8.71
N ARG A 24 -14.93 -6.60 8.20
CA ARG A 24 -14.93 -7.80 9.04
C ARG A 24 -13.58 -8.14 9.65
N PHE A 25 -12.51 -7.93 8.90
CA PHE A 25 -11.15 -8.19 9.38
C PHE A 25 -10.61 -7.02 10.20
N ASP A 26 -11.10 -5.81 9.93
CA ASP A 26 -10.74 -4.55 10.61
C ASP A 26 -9.23 -4.26 10.62
N PRO A 27 -8.49 -4.38 9.50
CA PRO A 27 -7.03 -4.24 9.51
C PRO A 27 -6.60 -2.81 9.81
N GLU A 28 -5.42 -2.60 10.40
CA GLU A 28 -4.77 -1.29 10.43
C GLU A 28 -4.15 -0.89 9.09
N LEU A 29 -3.65 -1.88 8.33
CA LEU A 29 -2.95 -1.70 7.07
C LEU A 29 -3.53 -2.61 5.98
N VAL A 30 -3.80 -2.06 4.80
CA VAL A 30 -4.24 -2.81 3.61
C VAL A 30 -3.14 -2.77 2.55
N GLY A 31 -2.55 -3.95 2.28
CA GLY A 31 -1.58 -4.15 1.20
C GLY A 31 -2.25 -4.51 -0.12
N ILE A 32 -1.86 -3.83 -1.19
CA ILE A 32 -2.46 -3.98 -2.52
C ILE A 32 -1.37 -4.20 -3.56
N THR A 33 -1.46 -5.30 -4.30
CA THR A 33 -0.59 -5.54 -5.45
C THR A 33 -1.14 -4.82 -6.68
N ALA A 34 -0.41 -3.82 -7.19
CA ALA A 34 -0.70 -3.14 -8.43
C ALA A 34 0.16 -3.70 -9.57
N MET A 35 -0.51 -4.30 -10.56
CA MET A 35 0.09 -4.58 -11.87
C MET A 35 -0.42 -3.52 -12.85
N THR A 36 0.35 -3.22 -13.89
CA THR A 36 -0.04 -2.23 -14.91
C THR A 36 -1.47 -2.44 -15.47
N PRO A 37 -1.91 -3.66 -15.82
CA PRO A 37 -3.28 -3.86 -16.31
C PRO A 37 -4.36 -3.76 -15.21
N THR A 38 -3.98 -3.83 -13.93
CA THR A 38 -4.92 -3.85 -12.79
C THR A 38 -4.86 -2.60 -11.93
N VAL A 39 -4.09 -1.58 -12.33
CA VAL A 39 -3.87 -0.36 -11.53
C VAL A 39 -5.18 0.33 -11.13
N HIS A 40 -6.17 0.43 -12.02
CA HIS A 40 -7.46 1.03 -11.67
C HIS A 40 -8.22 0.24 -10.60
N GLY A 41 -8.12 -1.10 -10.62
CA GLY A 41 -8.68 -1.94 -9.57
C GLY A 41 -7.93 -1.79 -8.25
N ALA A 42 -6.60 -1.67 -8.31
CA ALA A 42 -5.77 -1.40 -7.13
C ALA A 42 -6.10 -0.05 -6.49
N LEU A 43 -6.25 1.01 -7.29
CA LEU A 43 -6.68 2.33 -6.82
C LEU A 43 -8.07 2.31 -6.20
N GLU A 44 -9.01 1.58 -6.80
CA GLU A 44 -10.34 1.43 -6.21
C GLU A 44 -10.29 0.67 -4.87
N ALA A 45 -9.48 -0.39 -4.76
CA ALA A 45 -9.28 -1.10 -3.50
C ALA A 45 -8.65 -0.19 -2.43
N ALA A 46 -7.66 0.62 -2.81
CA ALA A 46 -7.04 1.60 -1.93
C ALA A 46 -8.06 2.64 -1.45
N ARG A 47 -8.90 3.13 -2.36
CA ARG A 47 -9.99 4.06 -2.04
C ARG A 47 -10.97 3.47 -1.02
N LEU A 48 -11.38 2.21 -1.20
CA LEU A 48 -12.26 1.53 -0.26
C LEU A 48 -11.60 1.41 1.11
N ALA A 49 -10.31 1.03 1.18
CA ALA A 49 -9.56 0.99 2.43
C ALA A 49 -9.53 2.35 3.14
N LYS A 50 -9.30 3.46 2.41
CA LYS A 50 -9.35 4.82 2.97
C LYS A 50 -10.74 5.21 3.47
N LEU A 51 -11.81 4.82 2.79
CA LEU A 51 -13.18 5.07 3.25
C LEU A 51 -13.48 4.38 4.59
N HIS A 52 -12.80 3.26 4.88
CA HIS A 52 -12.82 2.57 6.17
C HIS A 52 -11.77 3.10 7.17
N GLY A 53 -11.07 4.19 6.84
CA GLY A 53 -10.06 4.80 7.69
C GLY A 53 -8.76 3.99 7.80
N LYS A 54 -8.47 3.11 6.84
CA LYS A 54 -7.30 2.22 6.89
C LYS A 54 -6.10 2.84 6.20
N THR A 55 -4.90 2.51 6.67
CA THR A 55 -3.66 2.87 5.98
C THR A 55 -3.47 1.98 4.76
N THR A 56 -3.02 2.54 3.65
CA THR A 56 -2.80 1.80 2.41
C THR A 56 -1.33 1.69 2.05
N VAL A 57 -0.93 0.53 1.54
CA VAL A 57 0.38 0.33 0.94
C VAL A 57 0.23 -0.40 -0.38
N VAL A 58 0.88 0.11 -1.42
CA VAL A 58 0.84 -0.47 -2.75
C VAL A 58 2.20 -1.02 -3.12
N GLY A 59 2.23 -2.25 -3.63
CA GLY A 59 3.42 -2.86 -4.19
C GLY A 59 3.18 -3.33 -5.63
N GLY A 60 4.11 -4.14 -6.13
CA GLY A 60 4.01 -4.75 -7.46
C GLY A 60 4.63 -3.90 -8.57
N VAL A 61 4.71 -4.49 -9.77
CA VAL A 61 5.51 -3.94 -10.88
C VAL A 61 5.07 -2.53 -11.31
N HIS A 62 3.79 -2.19 -11.15
CA HIS A 62 3.33 -0.84 -11.47
C HIS A 62 3.93 0.19 -10.52
N MET A 63 3.89 -0.09 -9.21
CA MET A 63 4.50 0.76 -8.18
C MET A 63 6.01 0.91 -8.41
N SER A 64 6.71 -0.19 -8.75
CA SER A 64 8.15 -0.18 -9.01
C SER A 64 8.56 0.64 -10.23
N ILE A 65 7.67 0.83 -11.22
CA ILE A 65 7.97 1.58 -12.46
C ILE A 65 7.48 3.03 -12.36
N TYR A 66 6.32 3.25 -11.74
CA TYR A 66 5.61 4.54 -11.72
C TYR A 66 5.45 5.05 -10.28
N ALA A 67 6.54 5.02 -9.50
CA ALA A 67 6.46 5.28 -8.06
C ALA A 67 5.90 6.67 -7.73
N GLU A 68 6.39 7.71 -8.39
CA GLU A 68 5.93 9.09 -8.15
C GLU A 68 4.45 9.27 -8.49
N GLU A 69 4.04 8.82 -9.67
CA GLU A 69 2.66 8.95 -10.14
C GLU A 69 1.71 8.09 -9.30
N THR A 70 2.12 6.88 -8.95
CA THR A 70 1.33 5.98 -8.09
C THR A 70 1.18 6.56 -6.68
N LEU A 71 2.23 7.14 -6.11
CA LEU A 71 2.10 7.79 -4.82
C LEU A 71 1.32 9.09 -4.91
N SER A 72 1.26 9.78 -6.04
CA SER A 72 0.52 11.05 -6.14
C SER A 72 -0.97 10.94 -5.79
N TYR A 73 -1.59 9.76 -5.95
CA TYR A 73 -2.99 9.50 -5.58
C TYR A 73 -3.19 9.64 -4.05
N ASP A 74 -4.30 10.28 -3.65
CA ASP A 74 -4.62 10.51 -2.23
C ASP A 74 -5.00 9.22 -1.50
N GLU A 75 -5.35 8.18 -2.26
CA GLU A 75 -5.74 6.89 -1.73
C GLU A 75 -4.55 6.02 -1.29
N ILE A 76 -3.31 6.45 -1.58
CA ILE A 76 -2.09 5.68 -1.34
C ILE A 76 -1.22 6.41 -0.30
N ASP A 77 -1.06 5.80 0.87
CA ASP A 77 -0.20 6.32 1.94
C ASP A 77 1.27 5.92 1.75
N PHE A 78 1.50 4.66 1.36
CA PHE A 78 2.83 4.09 1.17
C PHE A 78 2.93 3.31 -0.14
N GLY A 79 4.15 3.23 -0.67
CA GLY A 79 4.50 2.39 -1.81
C GLY A 79 5.68 1.48 -1.47
N ILE A 80 5.80 0.33 -2.14
CA ILE A 80 6.97 -0.54 -2.04
C ILE A 80 7.53 -0.76 -3.45
N VAL A 81 8.80 -0.41 -3.63
CA VAL A 81 9.55 -0.59 -4.88
C VAL A 81 10.53 -1.73 -4.71
N GLY A 82 10.54 -2.66 -5.67
CA GLY A 82 11.38 -3.86 -5.62
C GLY A 82 10.71 -5.01 -4.87
N GLU A 83 11.53 -5.80 -4.18
CA GLU A 83 11.07 -6.90 -3.33
C GLU A 83 10.45 -6.33 -2.05
N GLY A 84 9.32 -6.88 -1.62
CA GLY A 84 8.49 -6.26 -0.58
C GLY A 84 8.29 -7.09 0.68
N GLU A 85 8.80 -8.31 0.71
CA GLU A 85 8.58 -9.28 1.79
C GLU A 85 9.13 -8.79 3.13
N GLU A 86 10.34 -8.22 3.13
CA GLU A 86 10.96 -7.67 4.34
C GLU A 86 10.41 -6.26 4.61
N THR A 87 10.32 -5.42 3.57
CA THR A 87 9.84 -4.04 3.65
C THR A 87 8.46 -3.92 4.29
N ILE A 88 7.51 -4.80 3.92
CA ILE A 88 6.15 -4.78 4.50
C ILE A 88 6.16 -5.15 5.99
N VAL A 89 7.02 -6.08 6.40
CA VAL A 89 7.14 -6.50 7.81
C VAL A 89 7.78 -5.40 8.64
N GLU A 90 8.81 -4.75 8.12
CA GLU A 90 9.44 -3.59 8.75
C GLU A 90 8.45 -2.42 8.87
N LEU A 91 7.67 -2.15 7.82
CA LEU A 91 6.65 -1.10 7.82
C LEU A 91 5.59 -1.37 8.89
N CYS A 92 5.02 -2.58 8.93
CA CYS A 92 4.03 -2.95 9.96
C CYS A 92 4.60 -2.73 11.37
N SER A 93 5.83 -3.18 11.61
CA SER A 93 6.49 -3.04 12.92
C SER A 93 6.83 -1.59 13.27
N ALA A 94 7.13 -0.75 12.27
CA ALA A 94 7.38 0.67 12.48
C ALA A 94 6.07 1.43 12.82
N LEU A 95 4.97 1.11 12.12
CA LEU A 95 3.66 1.71 12.38
C LEU A 95 3.12 1.31 13.77
N GLU A 96 3.21 0.01 14.12
CA GLU A 96 2.77 -0.50 15.43
C GLU A 96 3.53 0.15 16.59
N GLU A 97 4.85 0.29 16.46
CA GLU A 97 5.70 0.85 17.52
C GLU A 97 5.81 2.38 17.49
N GLY A 98 5.20 3.06 16.50
CA GLY A 98 5.35 4.51 16.29
C GLY A 98 6.80 4.93 16.00
N ARG A 99 7.59 4.05 15.38
CA ARG A 99 8.97 4.31 15.01
C ARG A 99 9.06 5.00 13.65
N ASN A 100 10.21 5.61 13.40
CA ASN A 100 10.53 6.19 12.11
C ASN A 100 10.69 5.07 11.05
N TYR A 101 10.00 5.21 9.91
CA TYR A 101 10.06 4.30 8.77
C TYR A 101 10.91 4.82 7.60
N SER A 102 11.55 5.99 7.72
CA SER A 102 12.29 6.64 6.63
C SER A 102 13.53 5.88 6.17
N SER A 103 14.04 4.97 7.01
CA SER A 103 15.20 4.12 6.69
C SER A 103 14.86 2.76 6.10
N ILE A 104 13.57 2.40 6.01
CA ILE A 104 13.14 1.11 5.49
C ILE A 104 13.45 1.05 3.99
N GLU A 105 14.28 0.10 3.59
CA GLU A 105 14.70 -0.05 2.19
C GLU A 105 13.51 -0.36 1.28
N GLY A 106 13.41 0.36 0.15
CA GLY A 106 12.35 0.16 -0.84
C GLY A 106 11.00 0.78 -0.48
N LEU A 107 10.83 1.33 0.73
CA LEU A 107 9.59 1.99 1.14
C LEU A 107 9.51 3.40 0.56
N CYS A 108 8.42 3.69 -0.16
CA CYS A 108 8.12 5.00 -0.68
C CYS A 108 6.97 5.67 0.10
N TYR A 109 7.04 6.98 0.33
CA TYR A 109 6.00 7.73 1.04
C TYR A 109 6.01 9.23 0.69
N LYS A 110 4.87 9.91 0.92
CA LYS A 110 4.78 11.38 0.82
C LYS A 110 5.35 12.03 2.08
N ARG A 111 6.19 13.05 1.89
CA ARG A 111 6.63 13.95 2.96
C ARG A 111 5.61 15.08 3.17
N ASP A 112 5.74 15.77 4.30
CA ASP A 112 4.90 16.92 4.66
C ASP A 112 4.95 18.07 3.64
N ASP A 113 6.05 18.18 2.88
CA ASP A 113 6.22 19.19 1.83
C ASP A 113 5.64 18.76 0.46
N GLY A 114 5.02 17.58 0.40
CA GLY A 114 4.44 17.00 -0.81
C GLY A 114 5.43 16.28 -1.71
N SER A 115 6.73 16.28 -1.38
CA SER A 115 7.73 15.49 -2.09
C SER A 115 7.61 14.00 -1.77
N ILE A 116 8.06 13.16 -2.70
CA ILE A 116 8.06 11.70 -2.53
C ILE A 116 9.46 11.27 -2.10
N SER A 117 9.52 10.36 -1.14
CA SER A 117 10.78 9.80 -0.64
C SER A 117 10.81 8.30 -0.82
N VAL A 118 12.01 7.76 -1.01
CA VAL A 118 12.28 6.32 -0.97
C VAL A 118 13.29 6.04 0.13
N GLY A 119 12.94 5.15 1.05
CA GLY A 119 13.82 4.72 2.12
C GLY A 119 14.98 3.88 1.57
N GLY A 120 16.14 4.01 2.20
CA GLY A 120 17.39 3.36 1.74
C GLY A 120 18.32 4.27 0.92
N GLY A 121 17.97 5.54 0.67
CA GLY A 121 18.93 6.57 0.22
C GLY A 121 19.04 6.78 -1.30
N ALA A 122 18.06 6.35 -2.07
CA ALA A 122 17.90 6.78 -3.47
C ALA A 122 16.75 7.80 -3.54
N ASP A 123 17.08 9.08 -3.68
CA ASP A 123 16.08 10.09 -4.09
C ASP A 123 15.74 9.83 -5.57
N TYR A 124 14.45 9.72 -5.91
CA TYR A 124 13.94 9.65 -7.29
C TYR A 124 13.66 11.06 -7.81
#